data_AF-A0A7R8ZXJ7-F1
#
_entry.id   AF-A0A7R8ZXJ7-F1
#
_cell.length_a   1.000
_cell.length_b   1.000
_cell.length_c   1.000
_cell.angle_alpha   90.00
_cell.angle_beta   90.00
_cell.angle_gamma   90.00
#
_symmetry.space_group_name_H-M   'P 1'
#
loop_
_entity.id
_entity.type
_entity.pdbx_description
1 polymer ?
#
loop_
_entity_poly.entity_id
_entity_poly.type
_entity_poly.pdbx_seq_one_letter_code
_entity_poly.pdbx_strand_id
1 'polypeptide(L)'
;MAEEKVILVDRQDNQIGLMEKLEAHEKAVLHRAFSVFIFNKRGELLLQQRAHHKYHSPGLWTNTCCSHQREGETNLQAGKRRLREEMGMECELEDLFWFIYKAQFDNGLTEHELDHVLVGNSDEDPSINPQEVADFKWMSLEEVKEDMKSHPEIYTEWFKIIFREYDQRLTWTDEQNSDVFGKCAFPNYHGHNYELIVSVTGEIDPDTGYVMDMKVLKDIIREEVEEPFDHKNLNVDVEEFRALNPTAENIVVVIWNKIRTRIPEDMELDVVLYETPRNFVSYGVLVGLVLSFTMAKQTNSKPLAVGDKVPEFTLLDQNGDEFKIVDYLGKNAMVIYFYPKDDTPGCTKEACSFRDSFEEFTDRNVKVIGISADDVESHRDFAKKYNLPFTLLADTNNEVRKLFGVKSNLMGLIPGRVTYVIDSSGNVIYIFESQLKATKHISEALQALDNQAAQ
;
A
#
# COMPACT_ATOMS: atom_id res chain seq x y z
N MET A 1 -10.72 38.44 24.21
CA MET A 1 -9.90 37.43 23.51
C MET A 1 -10.31 37.48 22.05
N ALA A 2 -9.38 37.35 21.10
CA ALA A 2 -9.77 37.24 19.70
C ALA A 2 -10.65 35.99 19.55
N GLU A 3 -11.76 36.16 18.85
CA GLU A 3 -12.74 35.15 18.51
C GLU A 3 -12.05 34.06 17.65
N GLU A 4 -12.23 32.77 17.98
CA GLU A 4 -11.54 31.63 17.33
C GLU A 4 -12.22 31.29 16.01
N LYS A 5 -11.51 31.49 14.89
CA LYS A 5 -12.03 31.23 13.55
C LYS A 5 -11.67 29.85 13.03
N VAL A 6 -12.56 29.28 12.23
CA VAL A 6 -12.34 28.06 11.44
C VAL A 6 -12.15 28.38 9.96
N ILE A 7 -11.44 27.51 9.25
CA ILE A 7 -11.20 27.62 7.81
C ILE A 7 -12.37 26.99 7.06
N LEU A 8 -13.13 27.78 6.30
CA LEU A 8 -14.17 27.26 5.42
C LEU A 8 -13.53 26.63 4.19
N VAL A 9 -14.03 25.48 3.76
CA VAL A 9 -13.48 24.74 2.61
C VAL A 9 -14.56 24.25 1.65
N ASP A 10 -14.18 24.00 0.40
CA ASP A 10 -14.97 23.21 -0.53
C ASP A 10 -14.75 21.69 -0.35
N ARG A 11 -15.39 20.87 -1.19
CA ARG A 11 -15.28 19.40 -1.12
C ARG A 11 -13.92 18.86 -1.59
N GLN A 12 -13.05 19.70 -2.11
CA GLN A 12 -11.70 19.38 -2.57
C GLN A 12 -10.63 19.91 -1.60
N ASP A 13 -11.04 20.36 -0.42
CA ASP A 13 -10.20 20.97 0.60
C ASP A 13 -9.54 22.30 0.18
N ASN A 14 -10.15 23.03 -0.76
CA ASN A 14 -9.69 24.39 -1.05
C ASN A 14 -10.30 25.37 -0.05
N GLN A 15 -9.47 26.25 0.54
CA GLN A 15 -9.94 27.30 1.43
C GLN A 15 -10.79 28.34 0.67
N ILE A 16 -12.01 28.57 1.14
CA ILE A 16 -12.96 29.53 0.55
C ILE A 16 -13.27 30.72 1.46
N GLY A 17 -12.83 30.68 2.72
CA GLY A 17 -13.01 31.78 3.66
C GLY A 17 -12.70 31.42 5.10
N LEU A 18 -13.02 32.33 6.02
CA LEU A 18 -12.96 32.11 7.46
C LEU A 18 -14.32 32.45 8.08
N MET A 19 -14.69 31.74 9.12
CA MET A 19 -15.89 32.02 9.92
C MET A 19 -15.59 31.86 11.40
N GLU A 20 -16.31 32.60 12.24
CA GLU A 20 -16.28 32.35 13.67
C GLU A 20 -16.67 30.90 13.97
N LYS A 21 -15.96 30.24 14.88
CA LYS A 21 -16.16 28.81 15.14
C LYS A 21 -17.58 28.51 15.55
N LEU A 22 -18.14 29.26 16.51
CA LEU A 22 -19.50 29.02 16.97
C LEU A 22 -20.51 29.22 15.82
N GLU A 23 -20.34 30.29 15.05
CA GLU A 23 -21.19 30.61 13.90
C GLU A 23 -21.13 29.50 12.83
N ALA A 24 -19.95 28.91 12.59
CA ALA A 24 -19.78 27.83 11.62
C ALA A 24 -20.58 26.56 12.00
N HIS A 25 -20.61 26.25 13.30
CA HIS A 25 -21.35 25.11 13.85
C HIS A 25 -22.86 25.37 13.90
N GLU A 26 -23.28 26.62 14.17
CA GLU A 26 -24.69 27.03 14.10
C GLU A 26 -25.24 27.01 12.67
N LYS A 27 -24.43 27.44 11.69
CA LYS A 27 -24.82 27.48 10.27
C LYS A 27 -24.57 26.17 9.52
N ALA A 28 -23.93 25.19 10.17
CA ALA A 28 -23.58 23.88 9.58
C ALA A 28 -22.79 24.00 8.26
N VAL A 29 -21.89 24.97 8.17
CA VAL A 29 -21.04 25.19 6.97
C VAL A 29 -19.83 24.26 7.00
N LEU A 30 -19.39 23.82 5.82
CA LEU A 30 -18.23 22.93 5.70
C LEU A 30 -16.95 23.70 6.09
N HIS A 31 -16.21 23.16 7.05
CA HIS A 31 -14.95 23.72 7.51
C HIS A 31 -13.91 22.63 7.77
N ARG A 32 -12.63 23.00 7.75
CA ARG A 32 -11.52 22.07 7.97
C ARG A 32 -11.35 21.78 9.46
N ALA A 33 -11.11 20.51 9.77
CA ALA A 33 -10.76 20.02 11.09
C ALA A 33 -9.62 19.01 11.00
N PHE A 34 -9.16 18.54 12.15
CA PHE A 34 -8.26 17.39 12.24
C PHE A 34 -8.53 16.56 13.49
N SER A 35 -8.15 15.29 13.41
CA SER A 35 -8.26 14.30 14.47
C SER A 35 -6.95 13.53 14.61
N VAL A 36 -6.33 13.58 15.79
CA VAL A 36 -5.07 12.91 16.12
C VAL A 36 -5.32 11.58 16.83
N PHE A 37 -4.61 10.54 16.41
CA PHE A 37 -4.55 9.22 17.02
C PHE A 37 -3.11 8.91 17.43
N ILE A 38 -2.85 8.78 18.74
CA ILE A 38 -1.55 8.39 19.26
C ILE A 38 -1.58 6.95 19.73
N PHE A 39 -0.63 6.16 19.24
CA PHE A 39 -0.45 4.77 19.61
C PHE A 39 0.81 4.57 20.43
N ASN A 40 0.78 3.64 21.39
CA ASN A 40 1.99 3.16 22.05
C ASN A 40 2.53 1.91 21.37
N LYS A 41 3.71 1.43 21.77
CA LYS A 41 4.34 0.23 21.18
C LYS A 41 3.54 -1.06 21.35
N ARG A 42 2.56 -1.09 22.25
CA ARG A 42 1.65 -2.24 22.44
C ARG A 42 0.46 -2.20 21.46
N GLY A 43 0.36 -1.16 20.64
CA GLY A 43 -0.76 -0.96 19.73
C GLY A 43 -2.02 -0.40 20.42
N GLU A 44 -1.90 0.14 21.62
CA GLU A 44 -3.01 0.77 22.33
C GLU A 44 -3.14 2.23 21.87
N LEU A 45 -4.38 2.69 21.65
CA LEU A 45 -4.75 4.06 21.34
C LEU A 45 -4.92 4.87 22.63
N LEU A 46 -4.33 6.07 22.66
CA LEU A 46 -4.56 7.05 23.72
C LEU A 46 -5.90 7.77 23.50
N LEU A 47 -6.83 7.58 24.43
CA LEU A 47 -8.09 8.31 24.48
C LEU A 47 -8.03 9.42 25.51
N GLN A 48 -8.78 10.50 25.26
CA GLN A 48 -9.02 11.54 26.26
C GLN A 48 -10.50 11.60 26.62
N GLN A 49 -10.78 11.95 27.88
CA GLN A 49 -12.09 12.37 28.33
C GLN A 49 -12.14 13.89 28.32
N ARG A 50 -13.11 14.47 27.64
CA ARG A 50 -13.22 15.93 27.50
C ARG A 50 -13.54 16.58 28.85
N ALA A 51 -12.93 17.72 29.15
CA ALA A 51 -13.22 18.46 30.38
C ALA A 51 -14.73 18.77 30.54
N HIS A 52 -15.24 18.67 31.77
CA HIS A 52 -16.68 18.80 32.05
C HIS A 52 -17.27 20.20 31.80
N HIS A 53 -16.42 21.22 31.66
CA HIS A 53 -16.85 22.60 31.41
C HIS A 53 -16.74 23.00 29.93
N LYS A 54 -16.37 22.07 29.04
CA LYS A 54 -16.43 22.29 27.58
C LYS A 54 -17.86 22.63 27.17
N TYR A 55 -18.02 23.64 26.32
CA TYR A 55 -19.34 24.06 25.82
C TYR A 55 -20.05 22.98 24.99
N HIS A 56 -19.28 22.04 24.41
CA HIS A 56 -19.78 20.96 23.57
C HIS A 56 -19.19 19.60 23.98
N SER A 57 -20.06 18.59 24.09
CA SER A 57 -19.75 17.21 24.48
C SER A 57 -18.85 17.09 25.74
N PRO A 58 -19.20 17.75 26.87
CA PRO A 58 -18.41 17.69 28.10
C PRO A 58 -18.44 16.28 28.72
N GLY A 59 -17.31 15.81 29.22
CA GLY A 59 -17.20 14.52 29.92
C GLY A 59 -17.24 13.27 29.03
N LEU A 60 -17.41 13.42 27.71
CA LEU A 60 -17.39 12.30 26.77
C LEU A 60 -15.95 11.92 26.39
N TRP A 61 -15.74 10.63 26.15
CA TRP A 61 -14.50 10.07 25.63
C TRP A 61 -14.38 10.26 24.12
N THR A 62 -13.17 10.53 23.65
CA THR A 62 -12.83 10.73 22.23
C THR A 62 -11.39 10.26 21.96
N ASN A 63 -10.98 10.19 20.69
CA ASN A 63 -9.57 10.01 20.29
C ASN A 63 -8.65 11.07 20.92
N THR A 64 -7.34 10.88 20.78
CA THR A 64 -6.31 11.61 21.53
C THR A 64 -6.47 13.13 21.52
N CYS A 65 -6.76 13.74 20.37
CA CYS A 65 -7.01 15.18 20.27
C CYS A 65 -7.78 15.50 18.97
N CYS A 66 -8.70 16.47 19.01
CA CYS A 66 -9.42 16.97 17.84
C CYS A 66 -9.53 18.50 17.88
N SER A 67 -9.34 19.16 16.75
CA SER A 67 -9.47 20.62 16.69
C SER A 67 -9.51 21.15 15.26
N HIS A 68 -9.26 22.45 15.12
CA HIS A 68 -9.28 23.19 13.86
C HIS A 68 -7.91 23.83 13.58
N GLN A 69 -7.52 23.83 12.31
CA GLN A 69 -6.34 24.54 11.82
C GLN A 69 -6.58 26.05 11.94
N ARG A 70 -5.56 26.80 12.35
CA ARG A 70 -5.56 28.26 12.24
C ARG A 70 -5.21 28.69 10.82
N GLU A 71 -5.59 29.91 10.43
CA GLU A 71 -5.22 30.44 9.12
C GLU A 71 -3.69 30.42 8.92
N GLY A 72 -3.25 29.80 7.82
CA GLY A 72 -1.83 29.63 7.49
C GLY A 72 -1.13 28.44 8.17
N GLU A 73 -1.83 27.69 9.01
CA GLU A 73 -1.31 26.49 9.67
C GLU A 73 -1.53 25.24 8.81
N THR A 74 -0.51 24.37 8.70
CA THR A 74 -0.68 23.04 8.08
C THR A 74 -1.36 22.07 9.03
N ASN A 75 -1.89 20.94 8.51
CA ASN A 75 -2.49 19.89 9.34
C ASN A 75 -1.54 19.41 10.44
N LEU A 76 -0.30 19.09 10.08
CA LEU A 76 0.71 18.61 11.02
C LEU A 76 1.06 19.67 12.08
N GLN A 77 1.16 20.95 11.69
CA GLN A 77 1.41 22.04 12.64
C GLN A 77 0.27 22.17 13.65
N ALA A 78 -0.98 22.12 13.16
CA ALA A 78 -2.16 22.22 14.00
C ALA A 78 -2.30 21.01 14.94
N GLY A 79 -2.07 19.81 14.43
CA GLY A 79 -2.03 18.56 15.19
C GLY A 79 -1.00 18.60 16.31
N LYS A 80 0.26 18.94 15.99
CA LYS A 80 1.34 19.05 16.99
C LYS A 80 1.05 20.12 18.04
N ARG A 81 0.50 21.27 17.62
CA ARG A 81 0.12 22.35 18.53
C ARG A 81 -0.95 21.88 19.52
N ARG A 82 -2.05 21.29 19.03
CA ARG A 82 -3.15 20.88 19.92
C ARG A 82 -2.82 19.68 20.78
N LEU A 83 -2.01 18.75 20.27
CA LEU A 83 -1.46 17.67 21.08
C LEU A 83 -0.66 18.22 22.28
N ARG A 84 0.16 19.25 22.07
CA ARG A 84 0.86 19.94 23.15
C ARG A 84 -0.08 20.73 24.07
N GLU A 85 -1.03 21.48 23.52
CA GLU A 85 -1.94 22.35 24.29
C GLU A 85 -2.95 21.56 25.16
N GLU A 86 -3.45 20.42 24.67
CA GLU A 86 -4.45 19.59 25.37
C GLU A 86 -3.82 18.47 26.18
N MET A 87 -2.91 17.71 25.58
CA MET A 87 -2.36 16.48 26.18
C MET A 87 -0.98 16.68 26.79
N GLY A 88 -0.35 17.85 26.60
CA GLY A 88 1.01 18.10 27.08
C GLY A 88 2.06 17.19 26.45
N MET A 89 1.79 16.68 25.24
CA MET A 89 2.63 15.71 24.53
C MET A 89 3.27 16.31 23.27
N GLU A 90 4.40 15.75 22.89
CA GLU A 90 5.07 16.03 21.62
C GLU A 90 5.47 14.71 20.95
N CYS A 91 5.07 14.53 19.69
CA CYS A 91 5.58 13.46 18.84
C CYS A 91 5.50 13.88 17.37
N GLU A 92 6.19 13.12 16.52
CA GLU A 92 6.01 13.25 15.08
C GLU A 92 4.63 12.74 14.69
N LEU A 93 3.98 13.49 13.79
CA LEU A 93 2.66 13.19 13.26
C LEU A 93 2.75 13.02 11.75
N GLU A 94 1.95 12.12 11.22
CA GLU A 94 1.79 11.87 9.80
C GLU A 94 0.32 12.07 9.38
N ASP A 95 0.09 12.68 8.23
CA ASP A 95 -1.22 12.75 7.59
C ASP A 95 -1.56 11.38 7.00
N LEU A 96 -2.68 10.79 7.44
CA LEU A 96 -3.07 9.45 7.02
C LEU A 96 -4.11 9.48 5.90
N PHE A 97 -5.26 10.12 6.16
CA PHE A 97 -6.29 10.38 5.16
C PHE A 97 -7.22 11.51 5.63
N TRP A 98 -8.09 11.99 4.75
CA TRP A 98 -9.18 12.87 5.12
C TRP A 98 -10.53 12.34 4.62
N PHE A 99 -11.60 12.81 5.23
CA PHE A 99 -12.96 12.51 4.82
C PHE A 99 -13.91 13.63 5.24
N ILE A 100 -15.12 13.65 4.67
CA ILE A 100 -16.15 14.64 5.02
C ILE A 100 -17.26 13.94 5.79
N TYR A 101 -17.63 14.48 6.94
CA TYR A 101 -18.80 14.02 7.69
C TYR A 101 -19.69 15.17 8.11
N LYS A 102 -20.93 14.84 8.47
CA LYS A 102 -21.90 15.79 9.02
C LYS A 102 -22.70 15.13 10.13
N ALA A 103 -22.64 15.70 11.32
CA ALA A 103 -23.34 15.22 12.51
C ALA A 103 -24.10 16.38 13.18
N GLN A 104 -25.40 16.19 13.41
CA GLN A 104 -26.25 17.18 14.08
C GLN A 104 -26.48 16.76 15.53
N PHE A 105 -26.45 17.73 16.45
CA PHE A 105 -26.55 17.50 17.89
C PHE A 105 -27.84 18.08 18.48
N ASP A 106 -28.26 17.53 19.63
CA ASP A 106 -29.47 17.93 20.35
C ASP A 106 -29.47 19.40 20.80
N ASN A 107 -28.28 20.00 20.98
CA ASN A 107 -28.12 21.40 21.34
C ASN A 107 -28.29 22.37 20.15
N GLY A 108 -28.62 21.86 18.96
CA GLY A 108 -28.82 22.65 17.74
C GLY A 108 -27.54 22.94 16.94
N LEU A 109 -26.36 22.55 17.44
CA LEU A 109 -25.11 22.65 16.70
C LEU A 109 -24.98 21.51 15.69
N THR A 110 -24.20 21.74 14.64
CA THR A 110 -23.85 20.72 13.64
C THR A 110 -22.36 20.76 13.38
N GLU A 111 -21.70 19.62 13.49
CA GLU A 111 -20.37 19.40 12.92
C GLU A 111 -20.55 19.08 11.44
N HIS A 112 -19.89 19.85 10.58
CA HIS A 112 -19.84 19.60 9.15
C HIS A 112 -18.40 19.86 8.73
N GLU A 113 -17.61 18.80 8.80
CA GLU A 113 -16.16 18.92 8.78
C GLU A 113 -15.56 18.13 7.61
N LEU A 114 -14.53 18.71 7.00
CA LEU A 114 -13.52 17.96 6.28
C LEU A 114 -12.40 17.68 7.28
N ASP A 115 -12.38 16.44 7.78
CA ASP A 115 -11.53 16.04 8.89
C ASP A 115 -10.29 15.31 8.38
N HIS A 116 -9.12 15.83 8.73
CA HIS A 116 -7.82 15.24 8.45
C HIS A 116 -7.40 14.33 9.62
N VAL A 117 -7.27 13.04 9.35
CA VAL A 117 -6.85 12.05 10.34
C VAL A 117 -5.32 11.99 10.37
N LEU A 118 -4.76 12.29 11.54
CA LEU A 118 -3.34 12.31 11.83
C LEU A 118 -2.98 11.16 12.78
N VAL A 119 -1.83 10.53 12.56
CA VAL A 119 -1.34 9.44 13.42
C VAL A 119 0.05 9.77 13.96
N GLY A 120 0.33 9.36 15.19
CA GLY A 120 1.64 9.44 15.81
C GLY A 120 1.86 8.30 16.80
N ASN A 121 3.10 8.16 17.27
CA ASN A 121 3.48 7.13 18.23
C ASN A 121 4.14 7.74 19.47
N SER A 122 3.76 7.26 20.65
CA SER A 122 4.39 7.58 21.93
C SER A 122 4.09 6.52 22.99
N ASP A 123 5.10 6.16 23.78
CA ASP A 123 4.95 5.31 24.97
C ASP A 123 4.74 6.13 26.27
N GLU A 124 4.82 7.45 26.19
CA GLU A 124 4.75 8.34 27.35
C GLU A 124 3.30 8.72 27.67
N ASP A 125 2.95 8.74 28.96
CA ASP A 125 1.66 9.23 29.42
C ASP A 125 1.56 10.76 29.25
N PRO A 126 0.38 11.29 28.86
CA PRO A 126 0.17 12.72 28.68
C PRO A 126 0.25 13.50 30.00
N SER A 127 0.84 14.69 29.94
CA SER A 127 0.66 15.72 30.97
C SER A 127 -0.56 16.58 30.64
N ILE A 128 -1.75 16.02 30.89
CA ILE A 128 -3.01 16.61 30.43
C ILE A 128 -3.24 18.03 30.97
N ASN A 129 -3.84 18.89 30.15
CA ASN A 129 -4.31 20.21 30.55
C ASN A 129 -5.74 20.09 31.14
N PRO A 130 -5.96 20.32 32.45
CA PRO A 130 -7.26 20.14 33.09
C PRO A 130 -8.37 21.09 32.61
N GLN A 131 -8.01 22.14 31.86
CA GLN A 131 -8.99 23.01 31.20
C GLN A 131 -9.57 22.37 29.93
N GLU A 132 -8.90 21.39 29.35
CA GLU A 132 -9.28 20.78 28.09
C GLU A 132 -9.68 19.31 28.26
N VAL A 133 -9.01 18.62 29.18
CA VAL A 133 -9.06 17.16 29.38
C VAL A 133 -9.36 16.85 30.84
N ALA A 134 -10.36 16.00 31.10
CA ALA A 134 -10.71 15.52 32.43
C ALA A 134 -9.89 14.29 32.84
N ASP A 135 -9.65 13.38 31.88
CA ASP A 135 -8.98 12.10 32.11
C ASP A 135 -8.38 11.54 30.81
N PHE A 136 -7.56 10.51 30.89
CA PHE A 136 -7.03 9.79 29.73
C PHE A 136 -6.94 8.28 29.99
N LYS A 137 -6.93 7.48 28.93
CA LYS A 137 -6.68 6.03 29.04
C LYS A 137 -6.06 5.48 27.76
N TRP A 138 -5.23 4.46 27.92
CA TRP A 138 -4.76 3.62 26.82
C TRP A 138 -5.72 2.43 26.65
N MET A 139 -6.15 2.17 25.41
CA MET A 139 -6.99 1.03 25.08
C MET A 139 -6.59 0.45 23.73
N SER A 140 -6.54 -0.87 23.61
CA SER A 140 -6.42 -1.51 22.29
C SER A 140 -7.61 -1.15 21.41
N LEU A 141 -7.42 -1.20 20.08
CA LEU A 141 -8.50 -0.91 19.14
C LEU A 141 -9.72 -1.81 19.34
N GLU A 142 -9.51 -3.10 19.66
CA GLU A 142 -10.60 -4.03 19.96
C GLU A 142 -11.37 -3.67 21.23
N GLU A 143 -10.67 -3.25 22.29
CA GLU A 143 -11.32 -2.76 23.51
C GLU A 143 -12.13 -1.49 23.24
N VAL A 144 -11.58 -0.53 22.47
CA VAL A 144 -12.31 0.69 22.08
C VAL A 144 -13.57 0.33 21.31
N LYS A 145 -13.46 -0.59 20.35
CA LYS A 145 -14.59 -1.03 19.52
C LYS A 145 -15.70 -1.68 20.33
N GLU A 146 -15.37 -2.58 21.26
CA GLU A 146 -16.37 -3.25 22.09
C GLU A 146 -16.97 -2.32 23.15
N ASP A 147 -16.17 -1.42 23.75
CA ASP A 147 -16.65 -0.43 24.72
C ASP A 147 -17.57 0.60 24.04
N MET A 148 -17.21 1.07 22.84
CA MET A 148 -18.03 1.99 22.04
C MET A 148 -19.35 1.36 21.59
N LYS A 149 -19.36 0.05 21.34
CA LYS A 149 -20.58 -0.70 21.01
C LYS A 149 -21.47 -0.93 22.23
N SER A 150 -20.88 -1.18 23.39
CA SER A 150 -21.60 -1.46 24.64
C SER A 150 -22.10 -0.19 25.34
N HIS A 151 -21.35 0.90 25.23
CA HIS A 151 -21.58 2.18 25.89
C HIS A 151 -21.46 3.36 24.91
N PRO A 152 -22.22 3.39 23.79
CA PRO A 152 -22.08 4.42 22.77
C PRO A 152 -22.35 5.85 23.26
N GLU A 153 -23.05 6.00 24.39
CA GLU A 153 -23.41 7.27 25.02
C GLU A 153 -22.24 7.97 25.74
N ILE A 154 -21.17 7.24 26.08
CA ILE A 154 -20.01 7.84 26.75
C ILE A 154 -18.97 8.38 25.76
N TYR A 155 -19.17 8.16 24.47
CA TYR A 155 -18.28 8.56 23.39
C TYR A 155 -18.87 9.70 22.55
N THR A 156 -18.01 10.58 22.05
CA THR A 156 -18.41 11.66 21.15
C THR A 156 -18.90 11.11 19.80
N GLU A 157 -19.88 11.77 19.17
CA GLU A 157 -20.43 11.29 17.90
C GLU A 157 -19.39 11.26 16.78
N TRP A 158 -18.54 12.29 16.68
CA TRP A 158 -17.48 12.32 15.69
C TRP A 158 -16.49 11.18 15.89
N PHE A 159 -16.11 10.85 17.12
CA PHE A 159 -15.16 9.77 17.36
C PHE A 159 -15.71 8.42 16.91
N LYS A 160 -17.01 8.16 17.10
CA LYS A 160 -17.67 6.95 16.56
C LYS A 160 -17.58 6.87 15.03
N ILE A 161 -17.72 8.01 14.36
CA ILE A 161 -17.63 8.09 12.90
C ILE A 161 -16.18 7.90 12.43
N ILE A 162 -15.23 8.66 13.01
CA ILE A 162 -13.81 8.63 12.63
C ILE A 162 -13.22 7.24 12.93
N PHE A 163 -13.52 6.66 14.09
CA PHE A 163 -13.03 5.34 14.47
C PHE A 163 -13.50 4.26 13.49
N ARG A 164 -14.75 4.34 13.02
CA ARG A 164 -15.26 3.44 11.97
C ARG A 164 -14.53 3.65 10.63
N GLU A 165 -14.29 4.89 10.22
CA GLU A 165 -13.51 5.17 9.00
C GLU A 165 -12.06 4.71 9.12
N TYR A 166 -11.46 4.83 10.31
CA TYR A 166 -10.12 4.35 10.62
C TYR A 166 -10.05 2.81 10.58
N ASP A 167 -10.93 2.11 11.32
CA ASP A 167 -11.02 0.64 11.38
C ASP A 167 -11.21 0.05 9.97
N GLN A 168 -12.17 0.57 9.20
CA GLN A 168 -12.44 0.08 7.84
C GLN A 168 -11.27 0.28 6.86
N ARG A 169 -10.37 1.22 7.13
CA ARG A 169 -9.25 1.55 6.25
C ARG A 169 -7.92 0.90 6.66
N LEU A 170 -7.78 0.42 7.91
CA LEU A 170 -6.47 0.07 8.49
C LEU A 170 -6.37 -1.30 9.18
N THR A 171 -7.47 -1.92 9.61
CA THR A 171 -7.45 -3.27 10.20
C THR A 171 -8.07 -4.27 9.23
N TRP A 172 -7.32 -5.32 8.90
CA TRP A 172 -7.91 -6.50 8.27
C TRP A 172 -8.62 -7.29 9.35
N THR A 173 -9.91 -7.55 9.18
CA THR A 173 -10.63 -8.51 10.02
C THR A 173 -9.94 -9.88 9.98
N ASP A 174 -10.17 -10.75 10.97
CA ASP A 174 -9.65 -12.14 10.92
C ASP A 174 -10.01 -12.85 9.61
N GLU A 175 -11.17 -12.51 9.04
CA GLU A 175 -11.62 -12.98 7.74
C GLU A 175 -10.75 -12.42 6.60
N GLN A 176 -10.47 -11.11 6.58
CA GLN A 176 -9.55 -10.50 5.62
C GLN A 176 -8.10 -10.97 5.79
N ASN A 177 -7.67 -11.21 7.02
CA ASN A 177 -6.34 -11.71 7.37
C ASN A 177 -6.18 -13.17 6.92
N SER A 178 -7.19 -14.02 7.20
CA SER A 178 -7.25 -15.39 6.71
C SER A 178 -7.38 -15.47 5.18
N ASP A 179 -8.14 -14.57 4.55
CA ASP A 179 -8.33 -14.56 3.09
C ASP A 179 -7.03 -14.26 2.35
N VAL A 180 -6.17 -13.40 2.91
CA VAL A 180 -4.93 -13.00 2.26
C VAL A 180 -3.73 -13.83 2.71
N PHE A 181 -3.59 -14.13 3.99
CA PHE A 181 -2.42 -14.83 4.53
C PHE A 181 -2.65 -16.32 4.78
N GLY A 182 -3.89 -16.82 4.64
CA GLY A 182 -4.23 -18.24 4.74
C GLY A 182 -3.71 -18.88 6.02
N LYS A 183 -2.90 -19.94 5.90
CA LYS A 183 -2.28 -20.63 7.05
C LYS A 183 -1.38 -19.73 7.88
N CYS A 184 -0.85 -18.65 7.29
CA CYS A 184 -0.01 -17.68 7.98
C CYS A 184 -0.79 -16.78 8.94
N ALA A 185 -2.12 -16.69 8.80
CA ALA A 185 -3.00 -15.98 9.72
C ALA A 185 -3.44 -16.83 10.92
N PHE A 186 -2.96 -18.08 11.05
CA PHE A 186 -3.40 -18.95 12.13
C PHE A 186 -2.94 -18.44 13.51
N PRO A 187 -3.84 -18.37 14.52
CA PRO A 187 -3.51 -17.82 15.85
C PRO A 187 -2.40 -18.58 16.59
N ASN A 188 -2.17 -19.85 16.23
CA ASN A 188 -1.15 -20.71 16.82
C ASN A 188 0.11 -20.84 15.98
N TYR A 189 0.30 -19.93 15.01
CA TYR A 189 1.41 -19.94 14.06
C TYR A 189 1.46 -21.21 13.18
N HIS A 190 2.46 -21.25 12.30
CA HIS A 190 2.78 -22.41 11.46
C HIS A 190 4.28 -22.40 11.15
N GLY A 191 4.80 -23.56 10.74
CA GLY A 191 6.22 -23.72 10.41
C GLY A 191 6.47 -23.72 8.90
N HIS A 192 7.67 -23.33 8.53
CA HIS A 192 8.22 -23.37 7.18
C HIS A 192 9.59 -24.04 7.18
N ASN A 193 9.97 -24.61 6.05
CA ASN A 193 11.34 -25.00 5.79
C ASN A 193 11.89 -24.10 4.70
N TYR A 194 13.10 -23.60 4.90
CA TYR A 194 13.78 -22.76 3.92
C TYR A 194 15.08 -23.40 3.46
N GLU A 195 15.42 -23.19 2.19
CA GLU A 195 16.73 -23.49 1.64
C GLU A 195 17.48 -22.17 1.39
N LEU A 196 18.67 -22.05 1.97
CA LEU A 196 19.49 -20.84 1.91
C LEU A 196 20.67 -21.06 0.97
N ILE A 197 20.82 -20.16 0.00
CA ILE A 197 22.02 -20.06 -0.83
C ILE A 197 22.74 -18.76 -0.49
N VAL A 198 24.03 -18.85 -0.17
CA VAL A 198 24.88 -17.69 0.08
C VAL A 198 26.00 -17.69 -0.96
N SER A 199 26.14 -16.57 -1.66
CA SER A 199 27.19 -16.33 -2.66
C SER A 199 28.08 -15.20 -2.21
N VAL A 200 29.39 -15.37 -2.38
CA VAL A 200 30.41 -14.37 -2.09
C VAL A 200 31.24 -14.15 -3.35
N THR A 201 31.37 -12.90 -3.76
CA THR A 201 32.16 -12.49 -4.94
C THR A 201 33.34 -11.62 -4.51
N GLY A 202 34.53 -11.89 -5.04
CA GLY A 202 35.74 -11.15 -4.68
C GLY A 202 36.93 -11.57 -5.54
N GLU A 203 38.11 -11.01 -5.27
CA GLU A 203 39.34 -11.42 -5.94
C GLU A 203 39.74 -12.84 -5.54
N ILE A 204 40.27 -13.59 -6.51
CA ILE A 204 40.79 -14.95 -6.25
C ILE A 204 42.17 -14.80 -5.61
N ASP A 205 42.32 -15.32 -4.39
CA ASP A 205 43.61 -15.36 -3.71
C ASP A 205 44.62 -16.19 -4.55
N PRO A 206 45.79 -15.64 -4.90
CA PRO A 206 46.72 -16.27 -5.84
C PRO A 206 47.43 -17.50 -5.28
N ASP A 207 47.50 -17.66 -3.96
CA ASP A 207 48.19 -18.77 -3.29
C ASP A 207 47.25 -19.95 -3.04
N THR A 208 45.99 -19.67 -2.69
CA THR A 208 44.97 -20.66 -2.32
C THR A 208 44.00 -20.98 -3.46
N GLY A 209 43.79 -20.05 -4.39
CA GLY A 209 42.80 -20.16 -5.47
C GLY A 209 41.35 -19.97 -5.01
N TYR A 210 41.13 -19.51 -3.78
CA TYR A 210 39.79 -19.27 -3.21
C TYR A 210 39.43 -17.80 -3.25
N VAL A 211 38.13 -17.51 -3.41
CA VAL A 211 37.59 -16.18 -3.06
C VAL A 211 37.44 -16.08 -1.54
N MET A 212 36.94 -17.14 -0.91
CA MET A 212 36.81 -17.27 0.54
C MET A 212 36.94 -18.74 0.94
N ASP A 213 37.49 -19.01 2.12
CA ASP A 213 37.51 -20.37 2.68
C ASP A 213 36.07 -20.84 2.99
N MET A 214 35.64 -21.91 2.31
CA MET A 214 34.29 -22.47 2.46
C MET A 214 33.98 -22.95 3.88
N LYS A 215 34.98 -23.32 4.68
CA LYS A 215 34.78 -23.67 6.09
C LYS A 215 34.40 -22.43 6.89
N VAL A 216 35.05 -21.30 6.64
CA VAL A 216 34.76 -20.03 7.32
C VAL A 216 33.36 -19.55 6.96
N LEU A 217 33.00 -19.57 5.67
CA LEU A 217 31.65 -19.20 5.24
C LEU A 217 30.58 -20.09 5.87
N LYS A 218 30.82 -21.41 5.92
CA LYS A 218 29.91 -22.37 6.56
C LYS A 218 29.74 -22.10 8.06
N ASP A 219 30.83 -21.81 8.77
CA ASP A 219 30.76 -21.51 10.21
C ASP A 219 29.98 -20.22 10.48
N ILE A 220 30.13 -19.19 9.64
CA ILE A 220 29.33 -17.95 9.71
C ILE A 220 27.84 -18.25 9.51
N ILE A 221 27.47 -19.00 8.47
CA ILE A 221 26.07 -19.35 8.19
C ILE A 221 25.46 -20.12 9.36
N ARG A 222 26.21 -21.08 9.93
CA ARG A 222 25.75 -21.84 11.09
C ARG A 222 25.47 -20.94 12.29
N GLU A 223 26.44 -20.11 12.68
CA GLU A 223 26.37 -19.27 13.88
C GLU A 223 25.32 -18.16 13.77
N GLU A 224 25.24 -17.52 12.60
CA GLU A 224 24.40 -16.34 12.40
C GLU A 224 22.97 -16.70 11.94
N VAL A 225 22.77 -17.86 11.30
CA VAL A 225 21.50 -18.23 10.68
C VAL A 225 20.94 -19.55 11.18
N GLU A 226 21.66 -20.67 11.03
CA GLU A 226 21.10 -21.99 11.36
C GLU A 226 20.78 -22.09 12.87
N GLU A 227 21.73 -21.78 13.75
CA GLU A 227 21.53 -21.89 15.20
C GLU A 227 20.45 -20.93 15.74
N PRO A 228 20.34 -19.66 15.28
CA PRO A 228 19.31 -18.75 15.79
C PRO A 228 17.92 -18.93 15.14
N PHE A 229 17.80 -19.57 13.98
CA PHE A 229 16.53 -19.64 13.22
C PHE A 229 15.94 -21.05 13.18
N ASP A 230 16.78 -22.08 13.10
CA ASP A 230 16.30 -23.45 12.93
C ASP A 230 15.49 -23.91 14.16
N HIS A 231 14.34 -24.51 13.89
CA HIS A 231 13.36 -24.91 14.89
C HIS A 231 12.93 -23.81 15.89
N LYS A 232 12.98 -22.53 15.49
CA LYS A 232 12.50 -21.39 16.29
C LYS A 232 11.18 -20.84 15.76
N ASN A 233 10.35 -20.29 16.66
CA ASN A 233 9.28 -19.40 16.24
C ASN A 233 9.88 -18.01 16.04
N LEU A 234 10.04 -17.59 14.78
CA LEU A 234 10.68 -16.31 14.47
C LEU A 234 10.03 -15.13 15.19
N ASN A 235 8.69 -15.07 15.26
CA ASN A 235 7.96 -13.97 15.91
C ASN A 235 8.22 -13.86 17.43
N VAL A 236 8.59 -14.97 18.08
CA VAL A 236 8.67 -15.06 19.55
C VAL A 236 10.11 -15.18 20.03
N ASP A 237 10.88 -16.05 19.36
CA ASP A 237 12.20 -16.51 19.81
C ASP A 237 13.35 -15.73 19.17
N VAL A 238 13.10 -14.96 18.10
CA VAL A 238 14.13 -14.23 17.35
C VAL A 238 13.88 -12.73 17.46
N GLU A 239 14.83 -12.01 18.06
CA GLU A 239 14.67 -10.60 18.45
C GLU A 239 14.33 -9.70 17.26
N GLU A 240 14.93 -9.95 16.11
CA GLU A 240 14.74 -9.17 14.88
C GLU A 240 13.30 -9.20 14.35
N PHE A 241 12.52 -10.24 14.68
CA PHE A 241 11.14 -10.43 14.21
C PHE A 241 10.07 -10.12 15.26
N ARG A 242 10.44 -9.57 16.42
CA ARG A 242 9.43 -9.16 17.44
C ARG A 242 8.48 -8.07 16.94
N ALA A 243 8.98 -7.16 16.11
CA ALA A 243 8.22 -6.06 15.52
C ALA A 243 8.26 -6.08 13.98
N LEU A 244 8.79 -7.15 13.39
CA LEU A 244 8.95 -7.32 11.94
C LEU A 244 8.31 -8.65 11.52
N ASN A 245 7.35 -8.58 10.60
CA ASN A 245 6.69 -9.79 10.08
C ASN A 245 7.72 -10.69 9.35
N PRO A 246 7.91 -11.96 9.75
CA PRO A 246 8.89 -12.86 9.14
C PRO A 246 8.40 -13.42 7.79
N THR A 247 8.20 -12.53 6.81
CA THR A 247 8.02 -12.92 5.41
C THR A 247 9.37 -13.35 4.82
N ALA A 248 9.37 -14.11 3.72
CA ALA A 248 10.61 -14.54 3.06
C ALA A 248 11.52 -13.34 2.69
N GLU A 249 10.94 -12.19 2.33
CA GLU A 249 11.65 -10.95 2.04
C GLU A 249 12.34 -10.35 3.26
N ASN A 250 11.66 -10.30 4.40
CA ASN A 250 12.25 -9.78 5.62
C ASN A 250 13.29 -10.75 6.19
N ILE A 251 13.04 -12.06 6.08
CA ILE A 251 13.99 -13.08 6.52
C ILE A 251 15.30 -12.98 5.74
N VAL A 252 15.26 -12.88 4.41
CA VAL A 252 16.49 -12.80 3.60
C VAL A 252 17.31 -11.53 3.91
N VAL A 253 16.65 -10.39 4.17
CA VAL A 253 17.32 -9.14 4.54
C VAL A 253 18.01 -9.25 5.91
N VAL A 254 17.32 -9.83 6.90
CA VAL A 254 17.90 -10.06 8.23
C VAL A 254 19.11 -11.00 8.13
N ILE A 255 18.98 -12.10 7.39
CA ILE A 255 20.09 -13.04 7.16
C ILE A 255 21.28 -12.34 6.51
N TRP A 256 21.04 -11.58 5.44
CA TRP A 256 22.09 -10.84 4.76
C TRP A 256 22.79 -9.86 5.70
N ASN A 257 22.04 -9.10 6.50
CA ASN A 257 22.61 -8.13 7.45
C ASN A 257 23.51 -8.84 8.47
N LYS A 258 23.09 -10.00 8.99
CA LYS A 258 23.90 -10.77 9.94
C LYS A 258 25.20 -11.27 9.29
N ILE A 259 25.11 -11.93 8.13
CA ILE A 259 26.28 -12.46 7.43
C ILE A 259 27.22 -11.33 6.99
N ARG A 260 26.69 -10.22 6.47
CA ARG A 260 27.46 -9.05 6.00
C ARG A 260 28.43 -8.50 7.04
N THR A 261 28.08 -8.54 8.32
CA THR A 261 28.98 -8.08 9.40
C THR A 261 30.22 -8.94 9.58
N ARG A 262 30.20 -10.18 9.05
CA ARG A 262 31.25 -11.18 9.17
C ARG A 262 32.03 -11.40 7.87
N ILE A 263 31.59 -10.80 6.77
CA ILE A 263 32.25 -10.86 5.47
C ILE A 263 33.15 -9.62 5.28
N PRO A 264 34.39 -9.75 4.76
CA PRO A 264 35.27 -8.62 4.43
C PRO A 264 34.62 -7.60 3.48
N GLU A 265 34.82 -6.30 3.72
CA GLU A 265 34.16 -5.20 2.97
C GLU A 265 34.49 -5.18 1.47
N ASP A 266 35.63 -5.75 1.07
CA ASP A 266 36.07 -5.89 -0.31
C ASP A 266 35.42 -7.05 -1.07
N MET A 267 34.62 -7.88 -0.38
CA MET A 267 33.83 -8.95 -0.99
C MET A 267 32.35 -8.58 -1.05
N GLU A 268 31.70 -8.89 -2.16
CA GLU A 268 30.25 -8.77 -2.33
C GLU A 268 29.54 -10.00 -1.77
N LEU A 269 28.32 -9.81 -1.28
CA LEU A 269 27.50 -10.84 -0.64
C LEU A 269 26.11 -10.84 -1.27
N ASP A 270 25.67 -12.01 -1.72
CA ASP A 270 24.31 -12.28 -2.16
C ASP A 270 23.72 -13.44 -1.37
N VAL A 271 22.48 -13.29 -0.94
CA VAL A 271 21.73 -14.31 -0.22
C VAL A 271 20.45 -14.60 -0.98
N VAL A 272 20.13 -15.86 -1.17
CA VAL A 272 18.86 -16.32 -1.74
C VAL A 272 18.20 -17.27 -0.74
N LEU A 273 16.95 -16.97 -0.39
CA LEU A 273 16.15 -17.78 0.52
C LEU A 273 14.97 -18.38 -0.24
N TYR A 274 14.93 -19.69 -0.35
CA TYR A 274 13.85 -20.45 -0.95
C TYR A 274 12.91 -20.95 0.14
N GLU A 275 11.64 -20.56 0.09
CA GLU A 275 10.58 -21.20 0.89
C GLU A 275 10.06 -22.47 0.18
N THR A 276 10.04 -22.42 -1.15
CA THR A 276 9.83 -23.57 -2.02
C THR A 276 10.71 -23.42 -3.26
N PRO A 277 10.92 -24.48 -4.08
CA PRO A 277 11.71 -24.35 -5.30
C PRO A 277 11.23 -23.28 -6.30
N ARG A 278 9.98 -22.81 -6.18
CA ARG A 278 9.38 -21.77 -7.04
C ARG A 278 9.14 -20.45 -6.31
N ASN A 279 9.30 -20.40 -5.00
CA ASN A 279 9.13 -19.20 -4.17
C ASN A 279 10.43 -18.91 -3.44
N PHE A 280 11.16 -17.91 -3.93
CA PHE A 280 12.43 -17.50 -3.34
C PHE A 280 12.62 -16.00 -3.43
N VAL A 281 13.40 -15.47 -2.49
CA VAL A 281 13.78 -14.06 -2.47
C VAL A 281 15.30 -13.97 -2.46
N SER A 282 15.85 -13.11 -3.30
CA SER A 282 17.28 -12.80 -3.33
C SER A 282 17.54 -11.38 -2.83
N TYR A 283 18.60 -11.20 -2.04
CA TYR A 283 19.04 -9.90 -1.55
C TYR A 283 20.57 -9.81 -1.55
N GLY A 284 21.12 -8.75 -2.17
CA GLY A 284 22.55 -8.54 -2.37
C GLY A 284 22.86 -7.56 -3.51
N VAL A 285 24.12 -7.54 -3.97
CA VAL A 285 24.59 -6.65 -5.04
C VAL A 285 24.32 -7.32 -6.38
N LEU A 286 23.55 -6.66 -7.25
CA LEU A 286 23.16 -7.14 -8.57
C LEU A 286 24.39 -7.35 -9.49
N VAL A 287 25.13 -8.44 -9.32
CA VAL A 287 26.10 -8.91 -10.32
C VAL A 287 25.30 -9.58 -11.42
N GLY A 288 25.25 -8.93 -12.58
CA GLY A 288 24.55 -9.41 -13.76
C GLY A 288 24.90 -10.87 -14.05
N LEU A 289 23.92 -11.75 -13.82
CA LEU A 289 23.99 -13.16 -14.17
C LEU A 289 23.98 -13.24 -15.69
N VAL A 290 25.18 -13.40 -16.27
CA VAL A 290 25.39 -13.71 -17.69
C VAL A 290 24.85 -15.11 -17.95
N LEU A 291 23.58 -15.20 -18.33
CA LEU A 291 23.06 -16.31 -19.11
C LEU A 291 22.86 -15.79 -20.53
N SER A 292 23.72 -16.26 -21.43
CA SER A 292 23.74 -15.91 -22.85
C SER A 292 22.36 -15.94 -23.50
N PHE A 293 21.77 -14.77 -23.74
CA PHE A 293 20.84 -14.53 -24.84
C PHE A 293 21.10 -13.13 -25.41
N THR A 294 21.15 -13.10 -26.74
CA THR A 294 21.24 -11.96 -27.67
C THR A 294 21.08 -10.57 -27.06
N MET A 295 22.05 -9.68 -27.36
CA MET A 295 21.98 -8.23 -27.13
C MET A 295 20.60 -7.65 -27.52
N ALA A 296 19.69 -7.55 -26.56
CA ALA A 296 18.62 -6.57 -26.62
C ALA A 296 19.24 -5.25 -26.18
N LYS A 297 19.31 -4.31 -27.13
CA LYS A 297 19.77 -2.94 -26.87
C LYS A 297 19.07 -2.40 -25.63
N GLN A 298 19.87 -2.09 -24.61
CA GLN A 298 19.46 -1.31 -23.46
C GLN A 298 18.98 0.05 -24.00
N THR A 299 17.66 0.21 -24.14
CA THR A 299 17.06 1.50 -24.44
C THR A 299 16.66 2.12 -23.11
N ASN A 300 17.20 3.29 -22.82
CA ASN A 300 16.57 4.21 -21.87
C ASN A 300 15.20 4.58 -22.47
N SER A 301 14.16 3.80 -22.18
CA SER A 301 12.83 4.00 -22.74
C SER A 301 12.13 5.15 -22.02
N LYS A 302 11.93 6.25 -22.74
CA LYS A 302 10.96 7.29 -22.39
C LYS A 302 9.57 6.62 -22.24
N PRO A 303 8.73 7.00 -21.26
CA PRO A 303 7.36 6.49 -21.16
C PRO A 303 6.58 6.68 -22.45
N LEU A 304 5.84 5.64 -22.85
CA LEU A 304 5.05 5.63 -24.08
C LEU A 304 3.93 6.68 -23.99
N ALA A 305 3.77 7.51 -25.03
CA ALA A 305 2.79 8.60 -25.07
C ALA A 305 1.71 8.36 -26.14
N VAL A 306 0.59 9.08 -26.02
CA VAL A 306 -0.44 9.11 -27.07
C VAL A 306 0.18 9.62 -28.40
N GLY A 307 -0.07 8.88 -29.48
CA GLY A 307 0.49 9.09 -30.80
C GLY A 307 1.71 8.21 -31.11
N ASP A 308 2.36 7.62 -30.10
CA ASP A 308 3.48 6.70 -30.31
C ASP A 308 3.01 5.35 -30.86
N LYS A 309 3.90 4.64 -31.56
CA LYS A 309 3.68 3.24 -31.93
C LYS A 309 3.92 2.33 -30.73
N VAL A 310 3.07 1.33 -30.54
CA VAL A 310 3.29 0.29 -29.55
C VAL A 310 4.60 -0.46 -29.86
N PRO A 311 5.48 -0.69 -28.87
CA PRO A 311 6.72 -1.45 -29.10
C PRO A 311 6.42 -2.90 -29.47
N GLU A 312 7.28 -3.50 -30.28
CA GLU A 312 7.21 -4.94 -30.56
C GLU A 312 7.66 -5.74 -29.34
N PHE A 313 6.88 -6.74 -28.95
CA PHE A 313 7.23 -7.69 -27.90
C PHE A 313 6.62 -9.07 -28.15
N THR A 314 7.19 -10.06 -27.48
CA THR A 314 6.68 -11.44 -27.43
C THR A 314 6.60 -11.86 -25.97
N LEU A 315 5.46 -12.39 -25.54
CA LEU A 315 5.25 -12.96 -24.20
C LEU A 315 4.52 -14.30 -24.33
N LEU A 316 4.50 -15.09 -23.27
CA LEU A 316 3.67 -16.30 -23.20
C LEU A 316 2.27 -15.93 -22.69
N ASP A 317 1.24 -16.52 -23.30
CA ASP A 317 -0.14 -16.40 -22.82
C ASP A 317 -0.45 -17.36 -21.67
N GLN A 318 -1.66 -17.30 -21.13
CA GLN A 318 -2.12 -18.19 -20.05
C GLN A 318 -2.15 -19.69 -20.40
N ASN A 319 -2.00 -20.07 -21.67
CA ASN A 319 -1.93 -21.46 -22.12
C ASN A 319 -0.48 -21.92 -22.35
N GLY A 320 0.49 -20.99 -22.27
CA GLY A 320 1.89 -21.23 -22.59
C GLY A 320 2.22 -21.05 -24.07
N ASP A 321 1.31 -20.50 -24.87
CA ASP A 321 1.52 -20.22 -26.28
C ASP A 321 2.19 -18.85 -26.45
N GLU A 322 3.06 -18.72 -27.46
CA GLU A 322 3.68 -17.43 -27.78
C GLU A 322 2.66 -16.43 -28.32
N PHE A 323 2.54 -15.30 -27.65
CA PHE A 323 1.83 -14.12 -28.14
C PHE A 323 2.82 -13.11 -28.69
N LYS A 324 2.74 -12.85 -30.00
CA LYS A 324 3.55 -11.82 -30.69
C LYS A 324 2.64 -10.66 -31.07
N ILE A 325 2.89 -9.47 -30.53
CA ILE A 325 2.00 -8.32 -30.80
C ILE A 325 1.88 -8.01 -32.31
N VAL A 326 2.95 -8.21 -33.06
CA VAL A 326 3.01 -8.01 -34.52
C VAL A 326 2.00 -8.85 -35.29
N ASP A 327 1.57 -9.99 -34.77
CA ASP A 327 0.58 -10.85 -35.44
C ASP A 327 -0.83 -10.24 -35.42
N TYR A 328 -1.06 -9.24 -34.56
CA TYR A 328 -2.35 -8.57 -34.36
C TYR A 328 -2.38 -7.13 -34.89
N LEU A 329 -1.21 -6.52 -35.10
CA LEU A 329 -1.10 -5.23 -35.77
C LEU A 329 -1.68 -5.33 -37.20
N GLY A 330 -2.48 -4.34 -37.56
CA GLY A 330 -3.24 -4.28 -38.82
C GLY A 330 -4.54 -5.09 -38.82
N LYS A 331 -4.84 -5.87 -37.76
CA LYS A 331 -6.02 -6.76 -37.71
C LYS A 331 -7.01 -6.38 -36.61
N ASN A 332 -6.50 -6.04 -35.42
CA ASN A 332 -7.30 -5.76 -34.24
C ASN A 332 -6.84 -4.46 -33.59
N ALA A 333 -7.79 -3.64 -33.14
CA ALA A 333 -7.49 -2.68 -32.07
C ALA A 333 -7.26 -3.44 -30.76
N MET A 334 -6.55 -2.84 -29.81
CA MET A 334 -6.15 -3.50 -28.57
C MET A 334 -6.37 -2.60 -27.36
N VAL A 335 -6.79 -3.20 -26.26
CA VAL A 335 -6.74 -2.61 -24.92
C VAL A 335 -5.74 -3.44 -24.13
N ILE A 336 -4.58 -2.87 -23.86
CA ILE A 336 -3.52 -3.48 -23.06
C ILE A 336 -3.53 -2.83 -21.69
N TYR A 337 -3.79 -3.59 -20.64
CA TYR A 337 -3.73 -3.09 -19.27
C TYR A 337 -2.67 -3.81 -18.44
N PHE A 338 -1.80 -3.02 -17.83
CA PHE A 338 -0.82 -3.49 -16.86
C PHE A 338 -1.44 -3.44 -15.47
N TYR A 339 -1.29 -4.51 -14.71
CA TYR A 339 -1.78 -4.58 -13.34
C TYR A 339 -0.73 -5.18 -12.40
N PRO A 340 -0.82 -4.92 -11.09
CA PRO A 340 0.15 -5.41 -10.10
C PRO A 340 0.34 -6.91 -10.04
N LYS A 341 -0.73 -7.67 -9.79
CA LYS A 341 -0.67 -9.10 -9.50
C LYS A 341 -2.03 -9.77 -9.64
N ASP A 342 -2.06 -10.99 -10.17
CA ASP A 342 -3.23 -11.87 -10.18
C ASP A 342 -3.80 -12.07 -8.77
N ASP A 343 -5.09 -12.39 -8.70
CA ASP A 343 -5.81 -12.73 -7.46
C ASP A 343 -5.83 -11.65 -6.35
N THR A 344 -5.25 -10.47 -6.58
CA THR A 344 -5.33 -9.34 -5.63
C THR A 344 -6.64 -8.57 -5.79
N PRO A 345 -7.29 -8.07 -4.71
CA PRO A 345 -8.65 -7.54 -4.76
C PRO A 345 -8.89 -6.47 -5.85
N GLY A 346 -7.96 -5.53 -6.01
CA GLY A 346 -8.05 -4.47 -7.02
C GLY A 346 -7.90 -4.99 -8.46
N CYS A 347 -6.98 -5.93 -8.69
CA CYS A 347 -6.73 -6.52 -10.01
C CYS A 347 -7.81 -7.52 -10.40
N THR A 348 -8.28 -8.33 -9.46
CA THR A 348 -9.45 -9.20 -9.63
C THR A 348 -10.67 -8.37 -10.02
N LYS A 349 -10.92 -7.24 -9.34
CA LYS A 349 -12.03 -6.34 -9.67
C LYS A 349 -11.88 -5.74 -11.07
N GLU A 350 -10.67 -5.29 -11.45
CA GLU A 350 -10.39 -4.78 -12.79
C GLU A 350 -10.61 -5.86 -13.87
N ALA A 351 -10.00 -7.03 -13.72
CA ALA A 351 -10.12 -8.14 -14.66
C ALA A 351 -11.57 -8.64 -14.78
N CYS A 352 -12.29 -8.78 -13.67
CA CYS A 352 -13.72 -9.12 -13.69
C CYS A 352 -14.55 -8.04 -14.39
N SER A 353 -14.22 -6.76 -14.22
CA SER A 353 -14.93 -5.67 -14.91
C SER A 353 -14.69 -5.71 -16.43
N PHE A 354 -13.47 -6.04 -16.86
CA PHE A 354 -13.17 -6.30 -18.28
C PHE A 354 -13.92 -7.53 -18.81
N ARG A 355 -14.03 -8.60 -18.01
CA ARG A 355 -14.84 -9.79 -18.36
C ARG A 355 -16.30 -9.41 -18.55
N ASP A 356 -16.86 -8.68 -17.58
CA ASP A 356 -18.28 -8.34 -17.56
C ASP A 356 -18.67 -7.40 -18.71
N SER A 357 -17.69 -6.66 -19.26
CA SER A 357 -17.85 -5.79 -20.43
C SER A 357 -17.20 -6.36 -21.70
N PHE A 358 -16.78 -7.63 -21.70
CA PHE A 358 -15.95 -8.20 -22.76
C PHE A 358 -16.63 -8.20 -24.13
N GLU A 359 -17.94 -8.45 -24.15
CA GLU A 359 -18.74 -8.44 -25.37
C GLU A 359 -18.66 -7.09 -26.10
N GLU A 360 -18.62 -5.98 -25.37
CA GLU A 360 -18.52 -4.63 -25.94
C GLU A 360 -17.19 -4.40 -26.69
N PHE A 361 -16.11 -5.05 -26.24
CA PHE A 361 -14.82 -5.00 -26.92
C PHE A 361 -14.81 -5.94 -28.13
N THR A 362 -15.35 -7.16 -28.00
CA THR A 362 -15.37 -8.11 -29.11
C THR A 362 -16.21 -7.63 -30.28
N ASP A 363 -17.35 -6.97 -30.02
CA ASP A 363 -18.22 -6.38 -31.05
C ASP A 363 -17.51 -5.30 -31.86
N ARG A 364 -16.50 -4.65 -31.27
CA ARG A 364 -15.65 -3.63 -31.89
C ARG A 364 -14.38 -4.22 -32.52
N ASN A 365 -14.24 -5.54 -32.58
CA ASN A 365 -13.03 -6.24 -33.04
C ASN A 365 -11.76 -5.83 -32.24
N VAL A 366 -11.95 -5.54 -30.94
CA VAL A 366 -10.90 -5.15 -30.00
C VAL A 366 -10.44 -6.35 -29.18
N LYS A 367 -9.11 -6.52 -29.06
CA LYS A 367 -8.51 -7.51 -28.16
C LYS A 367 -8.23 -6.87 -26.80
N VAL A 368 -8.75 -7.48 -25.75
CA VAL A 368 -8.39 -7.15 -24.36
C VAL A 368 -7.21 -8.02 -23.95
N ILE A 369 -6.17 -7.41 -23.39
CA ILE A 369 -4.93 -8.05 -22.98
C ILE A 369 -4.54 -7.54 -21.60
N GLY A 370 -4.46 -8.43 -20.62
CA GLY A 370 -3.88 -8.15 -19.31
C GLY A 370 -2.41 -8.54 -19.27
N ILE A 371 -1.56 -7.73 -18.64
CA ILE A 371 -0.13 -8.01 -18.47
C ILE A 371 0.27 -7.76 -17.01
N SER A 372 0.88 -8.74 -16.35
CA SER A 372 1.53 -8.59 -15.05
C SER A 372 2.86 -9.37 -15.01
N ALA A 373 3.55 -9.31 -13.88
CA ALA A 373 4.78 -10.09 -13.67
C ALA A 373 4.51 -11.54 -13.24
N ASP A 374 3.24 -11.95 -13.17
CA ASP A 374 2.86 -13.32 -12.83
C ASP A 374 3.22 -14.29 -13.98
N ASP A 375 3.39 -15.56 -13.66
CA ASP A 375 3.75 -16.58 -14.64
C ASP A 375 2.53 -17.16 -15.37
N VAL A 376 2.80 -18.02 -16.36
CA VAL A 376 1.76 -18.68 -17.16
C VAL A 376 0.80 -19.51 -16.29
N GLU A 377 1.31 -20.14 -15.22
CA GLU A 377 0.49 -20.98 -14.35
C GLU A 377 -0.49 -20.14 -13.52
N SER A 378 -0.02 -19.05 -12.92
CA SER A 378 -0.85 -18.06 -12.24
C SER A 378 -1.93 -17.50 -13.17
N HIS A 379 -1.55 -17.05 -14.37
CA HIS A 379 -2.51 -16.53 -15.34
C HIS A 379 -3.56 -17.56 -15.77
N ARG A 380 -3.16 -18.82 -15.95
CA ARG A 380 -4.09 -19.91 -16.27
C ARG A 380 -5.10 -20.12 -15.16
N ASP A 381 -4.64 -20.16 -13.92
CA ASP A 381 -5.49 -20.39 -12.76
C ASP A 381 -6.39 -19.18 -12.50
N PHE A 382 -5.87 -17.96 -12.66
CA PHE A 382 -6.63 -16.72 -12.55
C PHE A 382 -7.73 -16.62 -13.61
N ALA A 383 -7.38 -16.87 -14.88
CA ALA A 383 -8.34 -16.88 -15.98
C ALA A 383 -9.43 -17.94 -15.76
N LYS A 384 -9.05 -19.14 -15.32
CA LYS A 384 -10.00 -20.21 -15.03
C LYS A 384 -10.89 -19.89 -13.82
N LYS A 385 -10.32 -19.39 -12.73
CA LYS A 385 -11.01 -19.08 -11.47
C LYS A 385 -12.09 -18.02 -11.67
N TYR A 386 -11.80 -16.98 -12.45
CA TYR A 386 -12.73 -15.88 -12.69
C TYR A 386 -13.41 -15.92 -14.05
N ASN A 387 -13.25 -17.00 -14.82
CA ASN A 387 -13.79 -17.14 -16.17
C ASN A 387 -13.44 -15.94 -17.08
N LEU A 388 -12.17 -15.55 -17.10
CA LEU A 388 -11.70 -14.42 -17.91
C LEU A 388 -11.61 -14.85 -19.39
N PRO A 389 -12.38 -14.23 -20.30
CA PRO A 389 -12.50 -14.66 -21.70
C PRO A 389 -11.41 -14.07 -22.61
N PHE A 390 -10.47 -13.32 -22.04
CA PHE A 390 -9.45 -12.56 -22.76
C PHE A 390 -8.04 -13.07 -22.45
N THR A 391 -7.05 -12.52 -23.16
CA THR A 391 -5.65 -12.96 -23.06
C THR A 391 -4.96 -12.33 -21.85
N LEU A 392 -4.20 -13.14 -21.11
CA LEU A 392 -3.27 -12.68 -20.08
C LEU A 392 -1.85 -13.05 -20.49
N LEU A 393 -0.91 -12.12 -20.38
CA LEU A 393 0.47 -12.31 -20.82
C LEU A 393 1.45 -12.18 -19.65
N ALA A 394 2.28 -13.20 -19.48
CA ALA A 394 3.25 -13.33 -18.40
C ALA A 394 4.52 -12.53 -18.68
N ASP A 395 4.65 -11.32 -18.12
CA ASP A 395 5.84 -10.46 -18.20
C ASP A 395 6.75 -10.66 -16.96
N THR A 396 7.18 -11.90 -16.73
CA THR A 396 7.88 -12.31 -15.50
C THR A 396 9.14 -11.50 -15.17
N ASN A 397 9.80 -10.93 -16.19
CA ASN A 397 11.00 -10.09 -16.03
C ASN A 397 10.71 -8.57 -16.06
N ASN A 398 9.44 -8.18 -16.15
CA ASN A 398 8.97 -6.81 -16.33
C ASN A 398 9.61 -6.11 -17.56
N GLU A 399 9.97 -6.86 -18.59
CA GLU A 399 10.61 -6.30 -19.79
C GLU A 399 9.61 -5.49 -20.62
N VAL A 400 8.42 -6.03 -20.83
CA VAL A 400 7.36 -5.34 -21.60
C VAL A 400 6.84 -4.14 -20.81
N ARG A 401 6.67 -4.28 -19.49
CA ARG A 401 6.36 -3.15 -18.60
C ARG A 401 7.36 -2.01 -18.73
N LYS A 402 8.66 -2.30 -18.78
CA LYS A 402 9.73 -1.31 -18.99
C LYS A 402 9.69 -0.72 -20.40
N LEU A 403 9.38 -1.52 -21.43
CA LEU A 403 9.23 -1.04 -22.81
C LEU A 403 8.10 -0.01 -22.95
N PHE A 404 6.99 -0.19 -22.24
CA PHE A 404 5.90 0.78 -22.19
C PHE A 404 6.20 1.97 -21.26
N GLY A 405 7.24 1.86 -20.42
CA GLY A 405 7.63 2.85 -19.42
C GLY A 405 6.61 3.01 -18.29
N VAL A 406 5.88 1.94 -17.97
CA VAL A 406 4.94 1.89 -16.85
C VAL A 406 5.72 1.95 -15.55
N LYS A 407 5.58 3.07 -14.82
CA LYS A 407 6.30 3.29 -13.57
C LYS A 407 5.65 2.52 -12.42
N SER A 408 6.47 2.00 -11.53
CA SER A 408 6.02 1.57 -10.21
C SER A 408 5.70 2.79 -9.35
N ASN A 409 4.63 2.72 -8.58
CA ASN A 409 4.22 3.76 -7.63
C ASN A 409 4.74 3.43 -6.22
N LEU A 410 4.56 4.36 -5.29
CA LEU A 410 4.99 4.22 -3.88
C LEU A 410 6.48 3.84 -3.77
N MET A 411 7.37 4.74 -4.20
CA MET A 411 8.83 4.55 -4.23
C MET A 411 9.33 3.27 -4.94
N GLY A 412 8.51 2.62 -5.78
CA GLY A 412 8.89 1.41 -6.52
C GLY A 412 8.25 0.12 -6.00
N LEU A 413 7.51 0.17 -4.89
CA LEU A 413 6.97 -0.99 -4.18
C LEU A 413 5.74 -1.60 -4.83
N ILE A 414 4.96 -0.82 -5.58
CA ILE A 414 3.71 -1.29 -6.21
C ILE A 414 3.84 -1.13 -7.73
N PRO A 415 3.72 -2.21 -8.53
CA PRO A 415 3.74 -2.08 -9.98
C PRO A 415 2.61 -1.14 -10.47
N GLY A 416 2.90 -0.35 -11.50
CA GLY A 416 1.95 0.59 -12.10
C GLY A 416 0.68 -0.10 -12.64
N ARG A 417 -0.49 0.48 -12.38
CA ARG A 417 -1.77 0.14 -13.02
C ARG A 417 -2.08 1.17 -14.11
N VAL A 418 -2.00 0.73 -15.36
CA VAL A 418 -2.15 1.60 -16.54
C VAL A 418 -2.85 0.85 -17.65
N THR A 419 -3.79 1.50 -18.32
CA THR A 419 -4.45 0.98 -19.53
C THR A 419 -4.05 1.80 -20.74
N TYR A 420 -3.59 1.12 -21.78
CA TYR A 420 -3.31 1.67 -23.10
C TYR A 420 -4.39 1.21 -24.07
N VAL A 421 -4.95 2.15 -24.83
CA VAL A 421 -5.81 1.87 -25.97
C VAL A 421 -4.99 2.08 -27.23
N ILE A 422 -4.96 1.08 -28.09
CA ILE A 422 -4.15 1.02 -29.29
C ILE A 422 -5.06 0.76 -30.49
N ASP A 423 -4.93 1.58 -31.53
CA ASP A 423 -5.69 1.38 -32.77
C ASP A 423 -5.21 0.14 -33.56
N SER A 424 -5.97 -0.24 -34.58
CA SER A 424 -5.59 -1.37 -35.44
C SER A 424 -4.28 -1.17 -36.18
N SER A 425 -3.78 0.06 -36.34
CA SER A 425 -2.49 0.36 -36.96
C SER A 425 -1.32 0.30 -35.97
N GLY A 426 -1.58 0.04 -34.69
CA GLY A 426 -0.58 -0.02 -33.63
C GLY A 426 -0.21 1.33 -33.03
N ASN A 427 -0.99 2.39 -33.23
CA ASN A 427 -0.78 3.67 -32.55
C ASN A 427 -1.50 3.70 -31.21
N VAL A 428 -0.83 4.21 -30.17
CA VAL A 428 -1.47 4.51 -28.88
C VAL A 428 -2.38 5.71 -29.04
N ILE A 429 -3.68 5.54 -28.82
CA ILE A 429 -4.68 6.62 -28.95
C ILE A 429 -5.14 7.16 -27.61
N TYR A 430 -4.97 6.39 -26.54
CA TYR A 430 -5.35 6.79 -25.19
C TYR A 430 -4.57 6.05 -24.12
N ILE A 431 -4.32 6.72 -22.99
CA ILE A 431 -3.63 6.17 -21.82
C ILE A 431 -4.41 6.60 -20.58
N PHE A 432 -4.74 5.65 -19.71
CA PHE A 432 -5.37 5.92 -18.42
C PHE A 432 -4.56 5.32 -17.27
N GLU A 433 -4.09 6.18 -16.37
CA GLU A 433 -3.26 5.80 -15.21
C GLU A 433 -4.02 6.10 -13.91
N SER A 434 -4.46 5.05 -13.19
CA SER A 434 -5.13 5.25 -11.90
C SER A 434 -5.15 3.99 -11.04
N GLN A 435 -4.36 3.96 -9.97
CA GLN A 435 -4.28 2.81 -9.06
C GLN A 435 -5.59 2.47 -8.32
N LEU A 436 -6.36 3.49 -7.95
CA LEU A 436 -7.52 3.36 -7.05
C LEU A 436 -8.87 3.18 -7.78
N LYS A 437 -8.90 3.37 -9.10
CA LYS A 437 -10.14 3.42 -9.90
C LYS A 437 -10.19 2.30 -10.93
N ALA A 438 -10.01 1.06 -10.47
CA ALA A 438 -10.03 -0.15 -11.30
C ALA A 438 -11.16 -0.20 -12.34
N THR A 439 -12.39 0.22 -11.97
CA THR A 439 -13.54 0.19 -12.88
C THR A 439 -13.54 1.30 -13.94
N LYS A 440 -12.83 2.42 -13.71
CA LYS A 440 -12.72 3.50 -14.71
C LYS A 440 -11.87 3.10 -15.90
N HIS A 441 -10.94 2.17 -15.75
CA HIS A 441 -10.11 1.68 -16.86
C HIS A 441 -10.96 1.18 -18.04
N ILE A 442 -12.12 0.58 -17.75
CA ILE A 442 -13.05 0.04 -18.75
C ILE A 442 -13.81 1.18 -19.44
N SER A 443 -14.48 2.04 -18.66
CA SER A 443 -15.28 3.14 -19.23
C SER A 443 -14.44 4.10 -20.05
N GLU A 444 -13.21 4.38 -19.62
CA GLU A 444 -12.29 5.27 -20.32
C GLU A 444 -11.75 4.61 -21.61
N ALA A 445 -11.49 3.30 -21.59
CA ALA A 445 -11.09 2.55 -22.78
C ALA A 445 -12.21 2.51 -23.85
N LEU A 446 -13.45 2.20 -23.45
CA LEU A 446 -14.60 2.20 -24.35
C LEU A 446 -14.85 3.60 -24.93
N GLN A 447 -14.79 4.64 -24.10
CA GLN A 447 -14.94 6.02 -24.55
C GLN A 447 -13.86 6.43 -25.57
N ALA A 448 -12.61 6.01 -25.35
CA ALA A 448 -11.52 6.28 -26.28
C ALA A 448 -11.75 5.61 -27.65
N LEU A 449 -12.22 4.35 -27.65
CA LEU A 449 -12.56 3.61 -28.87
C LEU A 449 -13.72 4.26 -29.63
N ASP A 450 -14.77 4.68 -28.93
CA ASP A 450 -15.94 5.33 -29.55
C ASP A 450 -15.55 6.70 -30.15
N ASN A 451 -14.69 7.46 -29.47
CA ASN A 451 -14.18 8.74 -29.99
C ASN A 451 -13.32 8.58 -31.25
N GLN A 452 -12.61 7.46 -31.37
CA GLN A 452 -11.83 7.15 -32.57
C GLN A 452 -12.75 6.77 -33.74
N ALA A 453 -13.80 5.98 -33.50
CA ALA A 453 -14.75 5.57 -34.54
C ALA A 453 -15.58 6.74 -35.11
N ALA A 454 -15.69 7.84 -34.36
CA ALA A 454 -16.37 9.06 -34.77
C ALA A 454 -15.52 10.01 -35.64
N GLN A 455 -14.21 9.73 -35.80
CA GLN A 455 -13.26 10.48 -36.64
C GLN A 455 -13.04 9.76 -37.96
#